data_AF-A0AAU8SPH5-F1
#
_entry.id   AF-A0AAU8SPH5-F1
#
_cell.length_a   1.000
_cell.length_b   1.000
_cell.length_c   1.000
_cell.angle_alpha   90.00
_cell.angle_beta   90.00
_cell.angle_gamma   90.00
#
_symmetry.space_group_name_H-M   'P 1'
#
loop_
_entity.id
_entity.type
_entity.pdbx_description
1 polymer ?
#
loop_
_entity_poly.entity_id
_entity_poly.type
_entity_poly.pdbx_seq_one_letter_code
_entity_poly.pdbx_strand_id
1 'polypeptide(L)'
;MSAGSATAGREPAIESPFVDALGVRLVSAKDGASEIVLPLVEQHMNTWNIAHGGVTMTLADVALAMAARSLTDDGVGVVTVEMKVNFMQPGRGELRAYGRVLHRSTTMAYCEGEVRDSAGNFVAKALGTFKYMKRLAVGRDIARQRTRTDPGAHPGPSDA
;
A
#
# COMPACT_ATOMS: atom_id res chain seq x y z
N MET A 1 28.13 3.80 -35.26
CA MET A 1 26.71 4.07 -35.00
C MET A 1 26.43 3.65 -33.57
N SER A 2 26.26 4.62 -32.67
CA SER A 2 26.02 4.41 -31.24
C SER A 2 24.54 4.13 -31.03
N ALA A 3 24.20 2.94 -30.53
CA ALA A 3 22.86 2.66 -30.03
C ALA A 3 22.79 3.17 -28.59
N GLY A 4 22.03 4.25 -28.39
CA GLY A 4 21.73 4.77 -27.06
C GLY A 4 21.00 3.72 -26.25
N SER A 5 21.61 3.27 -25.15
CA SER A 5 20.95 2.51 -24.11
C SER A 5 19.91 3.42 -23.46
N ALA A 6 18.64 3.18 -23.78
CA ALA A 6 17.54 3.73 -23.02
C ALA A 6 17.68 3.24 -21.58
N THR A 7 17.83 4.17 -20.64
CA THR A 7 17.74 3.89 -19.21
C THR A 7 16.35 3.32 -18.95
N ALA A 8 16.26 2.00 -18.76
CA ALA A 8 15.03 1.36 -18.31
C ALA A 8 14.62 2.02 -16.99
N GLY A 9 13.55 2.81 -17.03
CA GLY A 9 13.00 3.42 -15.82
C GLY A 9 12.70 2.31 -14.82
N ARG A 10 13.19 2.46 -13.59
CA ARG A 10 12.89 1.53 -12.49
C ARG A 10 11.37 1.44 -12.36
N GLU A 11 10.81 0.24 -12.45
CA GLU A 11 9.37 0.05 -12.25
C GLU A 11 8.94 0.65 -10.90
N PRO A 12 7.75 1.27 -10.83
CA PRO A 12 7.20 1.76 -9.58
C PRO A 12 7.16 0.61 -8.56
N ALA A 13 7.91 0.73 -7.47
CA ALA A 13 8.05 -0.33 -6.48
C ALA A 13 7.44 0.08 -5.14
N ILE A 14 6.69 -0.82 -4.53
CA ILE A 14 6.29 -0.71 -3.13
C ILE A 14 7.42 -1.33 -2.31
N GLU A 15 8.10 -0.55 -1.49
CA GLU A 15 9.18 -1.07 -0.65
C GLU A 15 8.62 -1.58 0.68
N SER A 16 8.15 -2.83 0.71
CA SER A 16 7.65 -3.49 1.92
C SER A 16 7.77 -5.00 1.83
N PRO A 17 8.59 -5.67 2.68
CA PRO A 17 8.77 -7.12 2.63
C PRO A 17 7.47 -7.92 2.73
N PHE A 18 6.50 -7.41 3.50
CA PHE A 18 5.18 -8.05 3.63
C PHE A 18 4.37 -7.96 2.33
N VAL A 19 4.38 -6.80 1.68
CA VAL A 19 3.65 -6.57 0.43
C VAL A 19 4.30 -7.33 -0.72
N ASP A 20 5.63 -7.40 -0.73
CA ASP A 20 6.41 -8.20 -1.67
C ASP A 20 6.09 -9.69 -1.53
N ALA A 21 6.01 -10.20 -0.29
CA ALA A 21 5.67 -11.60 -0.01
C ALA A 21 4.24 -11.98 -0.48
N LEU A 22 3.31 -11.02 -0.46
CA LEU A 22 1.97 -11.21 -1.04
C LEU A 22 1.98 -11.17 -2.57
N GLY A 23 3.01 -10.61 -3.22
CA GLY A 23 3.06 -10.47 -4.68
C GLY A 23 2.18 -9.33 -5.23
N VAL A 24 1.94 -8.31 -4.42
CA VAL A 24 1.21 -7.10 -4.85
C VAL A 24 2.09 -6.29 -5.82
N ARG A 25 1.50 -5.80 -6.91
CA ARG A 25 2.17 -4.97 -7.90
C ARG A 25 1.56 -3.58 -7.95
N LEU A 26 2.40 -2.56 -7.99
CA LEU A 26 2.00 -1.18 -8.23
C LEU A 26 1.80 -0.96 -9.72
N VAL A 27 0.60 -0.56 -10.14
CA VAL A 27 0.30 -0.21 -11.54
C VAL A 27 0.55 1.28 -11.76
N SER A 28 0.01 2.13 -10.89
CA SER A 28 0.24 3.57 -10.95
C SER A 28 0.08 4.23 -9.58
N ALA A 29 0.77 5.35 -9.36
CA ALA A 29 0.56 6.26 -8.25
C ALA A 29 0.97 7.67 -8.67
N LYS A 30 -0.01 8.55 -8.88
CA LYS A 30 0.21 9.93 -9.32
C LYS A 30 -0.97 10.81 -8.95
N ASP A 31 -0.71 12.10 -8.72
CA ASP A 31 -1.73 13.14 -8.57
C ASP A 31 -2.84 12.82 -7.55
N GLY A 32 -2.49 12.15 -6.44
CA GLY A 32 -3.43 11.78 -5.40
C GLY A 32 -4.28 10.57 -5.73
N ALA A 33 -3.90 9.78 -6.74
CA ALA A 33 -4.56 8.54 -7.12
C ALA A 33 -3.56 7.40 -7.23
N SER A 34 -4.02 6.17 -7.02
CA SER A 34 -3.21 4.97 -7.18
C SER A 34 -4.02 3.78 -7.69
N GLU A 35 -3.30 2.82 -8.23
CA GLU A 35 -3.82 1.54 -8.67
C GLU A 35 -2.79 0.45 -8.36
N ILE A 36 -3.22 -0.61 -7.69
CA ILE A 36 -2.41 -1.78 -7.40
C ILE A 36 -3.19 -3.07 -7.69
N VAL A 37 -2.47 -4.16 -7.90
CA VAL A 37 -3.06 -5.45 -8.26
C VAL A 37 -2.44 -6.60 -7.50
N LEU A 38 -3.23 -7.65 -7.29
CA LEU A 38 -2.83 -8.89 -6.64
C LEU A 38 -3.50 -10.09 -7.31
N PRO A 39 -2.76 -10.89 -8.10
CA PRO A 39 -3.20 -12.22 -8.49
C PRO A 39 -3.34 -13.10 -7.25
N LEU A 40 -4.54 -13.57 -6.95
CA LEU A 40 -4.74 -14.42 -5.78
C LEU A 40 -4.13 -15.81 -6.00
N VAL A 41 -3.48 -16.34 -4.96
CA VAL A 41 -2.96 -17.70 -4.86
C VAL A 41 -3.48 -18.34 -3.56
N GLU A 42 -3.31 -19.65 -3.39
CA GLU A 42 -3.88 -20.43 -2.27
C GLU A 42 -3.64 -19.80 -0.88
N GLN A 43 -2.42 -19.31 -0.62
CA GLN A 43 -2.05 -18.64 0.64
C GLN A 43 -2.84 -17.35 0.93
N HIS A 44 -3.53 -16.76 -0.05
CA HIS A 44 -4.35 -15.56 0.11
C HIS A 44 -5.79 -15.87 0.51
N MET A 45 -6.18 -17.15 0.53
CA MET A 45 -7.57 -17.55 0.71
C MET A 45 -7.96 -17.66 2.18
N ASN A 46 -9.25 -17.50 2.48
CA ASN A 46 -9.85 -17.89 3.76
C ASN A 46 -10.43 -19.31 3.68
N THR A 47 -11.10 -19.75 4.76
CA THR A 47 -11.76 -21.06 4.87
C THR A 47 -12.89 -21.31 3.87
N TRP A 48 -13.29 -20.30 3.10
CA TRP A 48 -14.30 -20.38 2.03
C TRP A 48 -13.69 -20.33 0.63
N ASN A 49 -12.37 -20.49 0.49
CA ASN A 49 -11.65 -20.45 -0.80
C ASN A 49 -11.88 -19.16 -1.61
N ILE A 50 -12.04 -18.04 -0.91
CA ILE A 50 -12.08 -16.68 -1.46
C ILE A 50 -11.00 -15.84 -0.78
N ALA A 51 -10.69 -14.66 -1.31
CA ALA A 51 -9.72 -13.75 -0.70
C ALA A 51 -9.98 -13.55 0.80
N HIS A 52 -8.94 -13.73 1.61
CA HIS A 52 -9.00 -13.45 3.04
C HIS A 52 -9.28 -11.96 3.29
N GLY A 53 -10.14 -11.66 4.26
CA GLY A 53 -10.52 -10.27 4.56
C GLY A 53 -9.30 -9.39 4.84
N GLY A 54 -8.30 -9.93 5.55
CA GLY A 54 -7.01 -9.26 5.79
C GLY A 54 -6.19 -8.98 4.53
N VAL A 55 -6.24 -9.84 3.52
CA VAL A 55 -5.56 -9.60 2.23
C VAL A 55 -6.25 -8.46 1.49
N THR A 56 -7.58 -8.47 1.43
CA THR A 56 -8.37 -7.39 0.82
C THR A 56 -8.16 -6.06 1.54
N MET A 57 -8.11 -6.06 2.88
CA MET A 57 -7.80 -4.86 3.67
C MET A 57 -6.37 -4.37 3.42
N THR A 58 -5.39 -5.27 3.32
CA THR A 58 -4.02 -4.91 2.98
C THR A 58 -3.94 -4.24 1.61
N LEU A 59 -4.65 -4.78 0.61
CA LEU A 59 -4.68 -4.20 -0.72
C LEU A 59 -5.32 -2.80 -0.71
N ALA A 60 -6.42 -2.62 0.04
CA ALA A 60 -7.01 -1.31 0.22
C ALA A 60 -6.02 -0.33 0.88
N ASP A 61 -5.43 -0.71 2.02
CA ASP A 61 -4.47 0.11 2.76
C ASP A 61 -3.31 0.59 1.87
N VAL A 62 -2.67 -0.35 1.16
CA VAL A 62 -1.56 -0.04 0.26
C VAL A 62 -2.00 0.91 -0.86
N ALA A 63 -3.19 0.71 -1.44
CA ALA A 63 -3.70 1.62 -2.47
C ALA A 63 -3.87 3.04 -1.91
N LEU A 64 -4.57 3.19 -0.78
CA LEU A 64 -4.77 4.49 -0.13
C LEU A 64 -3.44 5.17 0.24
N ALA A 65 -2.50 4.41 0.81
CA ALA A 65 -1.18 4.89 1.18
C ALA A 65 -0.39 5.38 -0.06
N MET A 66 -0.44 4.63 -1.16
CA MET A 66 0.23 5.03 -2.41
C MET A 66 -0.41 6.27 -3.03
N ALA A 67 -1.73 6.43 -2.94
CA ALA A 67 -2.41 7.64 -3.38
C ALA A 67 -1.96 8.85 -2.55
N ALA A 68 -1.90 8.73 -1.23
CA ALA A 68 -1.39 9.79 -0.35
C ALA A 68 0.08 10.15 -0.64
N ARG A 69 0.96 9.14 -0.76
CA ARG A 69 2.39 9.34 -1.09
C ARG A 69 2.62 10.01 -2.43
N SER A 70 1.72 9.83 -3.39
CA SER A 70 1.86 10.45 -4.72
C SER A 70 1.74 11.98 -4.70
N LEU A 71 1.34 12.58 -3.58
CA LEU A 71 1.24 14.03 -3.37
C LEU A 71 2.39 14.61 -2.55
N THR A 72 3.45 13.84 -2.29
CA THR A 72 4.59 14.25 -1.48
C THR A 72 5.91 14.10 -2.21
N ASP A 73 6.87 14.94 -1.87
CA ASP A 73 8.25 14.81 -2.35
C ASP A 73 8.92 13.54 -1.84
N ASP A 74 10.03 13.17 -2.48
CA ASP A 74 10.86 12.06 -2.06
C ASP A 74 11.30 12.19 -0.59
N GLY A 75 11.33 11.06 0.12
CA GLY A 75 11.71 11.02 1.54
C GLY A 75 10.57 11.27 2.53
N VAL A 76 9.34 11.51 2.07
CA VAL A 76 8.13 11.49 2.91
C VAL A 76 7.47 10.11 2.84
N GLY A 77 7.32 9.49 4.01
CA GLY A 77 6.52 8.28 4.19
C GLY A 77 5.09 8.61 4.63
N VAL A 78 4.23 7.60 4.56
CA VAL A 78 2.89 7.65 5.17
C VAL A 78 2.75 6.49 6.14
N VAL A 79 2.01 6.71 7.21
CA VAL A 79 1.58 5.67 8.14
C VAL A 79 0.07 5.72 8.28
N THR A 80 -0.58 4.57 8.28
CA THR A 80 -2.02 4.44 8.48
C THR A 80 -2.35 4.79 9.93
N VAL A 81 -3.25 5.75 10.13
CA VAL A 81 -3.78 6.13 11.45
C VAL A 81 -5.02 5.31 11.76
N GLU A 82 -5.92 5.23 10.79
CA GLU A 82 -7.10 4.36 10.83
C GLU A 82 -7.53 3.99 9.42
N MET A 83 -8.28 2.90 9.29
CA MET A 83 -8.97 2.55 8.07
C MET A 83 -10.25 1.78 8.40
N LYS A 84 -11.32 2.10 7.69
CA LYS A 84 -12.58 1.36 7.68
C LYS A 84 -12.78 0.70 6.32
N VAL A 85 -12.98 -0.61 6.31
CA VAL A 85 -13.33 -1.37 5.10
C VAL A 85 -14.73 -1.97 5.25
N ASN A 86 -15.55 -1.85 4.20
CA ASN A 86 -16.79 -2.61 4.04
C ASN A 86 -16.55 -3.67 2.96
N PHE A 87 -17.02 -4.89 3.19
CA PHE A 87 -16.97 -5.98 2.21
C PHE A 87 -18.36 -6.15 1.58
N MET A 88 -18.43 -6.06 0.25
CA MET A 88 -19.69 -6.11 -0.50
C MET A 88 -19.83 -7.43 -1.25
N GLN A 89 -18.73 -7.95 -1.81
CA GLN A 89 -18.72 -9.20 -2.56
C GLN A 89 -17.45 -10.01 -2.27
N PRO A 90 -17.46 -11.34 -2.48
CA PRO A 90 -16.27 -12.16 -2.28
C PRO A 90 -15.20 -11.85 -3.33
N GLY A 91 -13.95 -11.62 -2.92
CA GLY A 91 -12.83 -11.43 -3.83
C GLY A 91 -12.38 -12.74 -4.47
N ARG A 92 -12.27 -12.78 -5.80
CA ARG A 92 -11.81 -13.94 -6.59
C ARG A 92 -10.90 -13.50 -7.73
N GLY A 93 -10.05 -14.40 -8.23
CA GLY A 93 -9.14 -14.11 -9.35
C GLY A 93 -8.10 -13.04 -9.01
N GLU A 94 -7.71 -12.21 -9.98
CA GLU A 94 -6.92 -11.01 -9.70
C GLU A 94 -7.79 -9.96 -9.01
N LEU A 95 -7.32 -9.44 -7.88
CA LEU A 95 -7.90 -8.26 -7.25
C LEU A 95 -7.15 -7.01 -7.69
N ARG A 96 -7.90 -5.93 -7.90
CA ARG A 96 -7.41 -4.62 -8.26
C ARG A 96 -7.95 -3.59 -7.27
N ALA A 97 -7.07 -2.84 -6.64
CA ALA A 97 -7.46 -1.79 -5.70
C ALA A 97 -7.09 -0.41 -6.25
N TYR A 98 -8.02 0.51 -6.06
CA TYR A 98 -7.89 1.90 -6.47
C TYR A 98 -7.92 2.77 -5.22
N GLY A 99 -6.98 3.69 -5.09
CA GLY A 99 -6.94 4.68 -4.01
C GLY A 99 -7.05 6.10 -4.55
N ARG A 100 -7.69 6.99 -3.80
CA ARG A 100 -7.77 8.42 -4.10
C ARG A 100 -7.76 9.25 -2.83
N VAL A 101 -6.99 10.34 -2.84
CA VAL A 101 -6.99 11.35 -1.80
C VAL A 101 -8.23 12.23 -1.97
N LEU A 102 -9.04 12.31 -0.92
CA LEU A 102 -10.20 13.21 -0.84
C LEU A 102 -9.78 14.60 -0.34
N HIS A 103 -8.90 14.62 0.66
CA HIS A 103 -8.41 15.83 1.29
C HIS A 103 -7.01 15.59 1.87
N ARG A 104 -6.19 16.64 1.95
CA ARG A 104 -4.92 16.59 2.68
C ARG A 104 -4.67 17.89 3.44
N SER A 105 -4.03 17.75 4.59
CA SER A 105 -3.42 18.85 5.34
C SER A 105 -1.89 18.75 5.24
N THR A 106 -1.17 19.57 6.01
CA THR A 106 0.28 19.47 6.14
C THR A 106 0.73 18.13 6.74
N THR A 107 -0.07 17.54 7.61
CA THR A 107 0.31 16.36 8.40
C THR A 107 -0.51 15.11 8.11
N MET A 108 -1.67 15.24 7.46
CA MET A 108 -2.61 14.14 7.26
C MET A 108 -3.12 14.07 5.81
N ALA A 109 -3.52 12.87 5.40
CA ALA A 109 -4.28 12.61 4.19
C ALA A 109 -5.53 11.78 4.51
N TYR A 110 -6.65 12.15 3.92
CA TYR A 110 -7.92 11.44 4.01
C TYR A 110 -8.22 10.84 2.65
N CYS A 111 -8.31 9.53 2.59
CA CYS A 111 -8.37 8.78 1.34
C CYS A 111 -9.61 7.90 1.30
N GLU A 112 -10.07 7.63 0.09
CA GLU A 112 -11.03 6.56 -0.18
C GLU A 112 -10.50 5.62 -1.24
N GLY A 113 -11.05 4.42 -1.29
CA GLY A 113 -10.66 3.44 -2.28
C GLY A 113 -11.68 2.34 -2.43
N GLU A 114 -11.48 1.54 -3.46
CA GLU A 114 -12.30 0.38 -3.76
C GLU A 114 -11.44 -0.77 -4.25
N VAL A 115 -11.90 -1.99 -3.98
CA VAL A 115 -11.30 -3.23 -4.49
C VAL A 115 -12.30 -3.87 -5.43
N ARG A 116 -11.83 -4.29 -6.59
CA ARG A 116 -12.58 -5.02 -7.60
C ARG A 116 -11.90 -6.32 -7.98
N ASP A 117 -12.65 -7.28 -8.48
CA ASP A 117 -12.09 -8.47 -9.11
C ASP A 117 -11.90 -8.28 -10.62
N SER A 118 -11.30 -9.28 -11.27
CA SER A 118 -11.11 -9.31 -12.73
C SER A 118 -12.38 -9.22 -13.58
N ALA A 119 -13.56 -9.51 -13.01
CA ALA A 119 -14.84 -9.36 -13.69
C ALA A 119 -15.49 -7.97 -13.44
N GLY A 120 -14.82 -7.10 -12.68
CA GLY A 120 -15.28 -5.76 -12.34
C GLY A 120 -16.24 -5.70 -11.15
N ASN A 121 -16.48 -6.82 -10.45
CA ASN A 121 -17.35 -6.89 -9.29
C ASN A 121 -16.80 -6.04 -8.14
N PHE A 122 -17.70 -5.42 -7.38
CA PHE A 122 -17.34 -4.51 -6.30
C PHE A 122 -17.09 -5.29 -5.00
N VAL A 123 -15.83 -5.63 -4.74
CA VAL A 123 -15.42 -6.50 -3.62
C VAL A 123 -15.48 -5.74 -2.30
N ALA A 124 -14.90 -4.54 -2.24
CA ALA A 124 -14.83 -3.76 -1.01
C ALA A 124 -14.73 -2.25 -1.26
N LYS A 125 -15.17 -1.45 -0.28
CA LYS A 125 -14.94 0.00 -0.18
C LYS A 125 -14.11 0.30 1.06
N ALA A 126 -13.12 1.17 0.93
CA ALA A 126 -12.30 1.63 2.02
C ALA A 126 -12.33 3.15 2.19
N LEU A 127 -12.23 3.59 3.43
CA LEU A 127 -11.91 4.95 3.85
C LEU A 127 -10.77 4.86 4.83
N GLY A 128 -9.79 5.76 4.76
CA GLY A 128 -8.67 5.74 5.68
C GLY A 128 -7.99 7.08 5.84
N THR A 129 -7.37 7.24 7.00
CA THR A 129 -6.61 8.43 7.39
C THR A 129 -5.14 8.05 7.53
N PHE A 130 -4.26 8.85 6.94
CA PHE A 130 -2.82 8.61 6.93
C PHE A 130 -2.09 9.83 7.47
N LYS A 131 -1.01 9.61 8.23
CA LYS A 131 -0.11 10.66 8.71
C LYS A 131 1.13 10.70 7.83
N TYR A 132 1.51 11.89 7.35
CA TYR A 132 2.77 12.11 6.66
C TYR A 132 3.92 12.15 7.68
N MET A 133 4.98 11.43 7.37
CA MET A 133 6.13 11.24 8.25
C MET A 133 7.41 11.45 7.44
N LYS A 134 8.39 12.16 7.99
CA LYS A 134 9.74 12.15 7.39
C LYS A 134 10.28 10.73 7.51
N ARG A 135 10.61 10.11 6.38
CA ARG A 135 11.16 8.75 6.37
C ARG A 135 12.55 8.82 6.97
N LEU A 136 12.74 8.21 8.15
CA LEU A 136 14.08 7.79 8.56
C LEU A 136 14.53 6.74 7.54
N ALA A 137 15.74 6.85 7.01
CA ALA A 137 16.23 5.96 5.97
C ALA A 137 16.28 4.50 6.47
N VAL A 138 15.20 3.76 6.28
CA VAL A 138 15.18 2.31 6.44
C VAL A 138 15.32 1.72 5.04
N GLY A 139 16.53 1.27 4.73
CA GLY A 139 16.84 0.56 3.49
C GLY A 139 16.25 -0.85 3.47
N ARG A 140 16.41 -1.54 2.34
CA ARG A 140 16.00 -2.94 2.15
C ARG A 140 16.71 -3.93 3.09
N ASP A 141 17.75 -3.50 3.79
CA ASP A 141 18.55 -4.30 4.72
C ASP A 141 17.96 -4.27 6.15
N ILE A 142 16.68 -4.61 6.30
CA ILE A 142 16.13 -4.90 7.64
C ILE A 142 16.58 -6.31 8.03
N ALA A 143 17.80 -6.43 8.54
CA ALA A 143 18.35 -7.71 9.00
C ALA A 143 17.72 -8.19 10.33
N ARG A 144 17.22 -7.25 11.15
CA ARG A 144 16.54 -7.52 12.42
C ARG A 144 15.57 -6.38 12.73
N GLN A 145 14.34 -6.71 13.12
CA GLN A 145 13.40 -5.73 13.65
C GLN A 145 13.96 -5.14 14.95
N ARG A 146 14.06 -3.81 15.04
CA ARG A 146 14.37 -3.15 16.32
C ARG A 146 13.17 -3.32 17.26
N THR A 147 13.38 -3.89 18.43
CA THR A 147 12.34 -4.01 19.46
C THR A 147 12.43 -2.86 20.44
N ARG A 148 11.34 -2.57 21.16
CA ARG A 148 11.32 -1.54 22.23
C ARG A 148 12.34 -1.80 23.35
N THR A 149 12.80 -3.04 23.46
CA THR A 149 13.77 -3.50 24.46
C THR A 149 15.22 -3.40 23.97
N ASP A 150 15.48 -3.06 22.71
CA ASP A 150 16.85 -2.94 22.20
C ASP A 150 17.57 -1.73 22.83
N PRO A 151 18.80 -1.91 23.38
CA PRO A 151 19.58 -0.80 23.92
C PRO A 151 19.85 0.28 22.87
N GLY A 152 19.42 1.52 23.12
CA GLY A 152 19.54 2.64 22.18
C GLY A 152 18.39 2.77 21.18
N ALA A 153 17.29 2.04 21.34
CA ALA A 153 16.06 2.29 20.60
C ALA A 153 15.50 3.68 20.98
N HIS A 154 15.66 4.65 20.09
CA HIS A 154 14.86 5.87 20.15
C HIS A 154 13.42 5.54 19.75
N PRO A 155 12.40 6.08 20.44
CA PRO A 155 11.01 5.95 20.03
C PRO A 155 10.89 6.31 18.55
N GLY A 156 10.25 5.44 17.77
CA GLY A 156 9.95 5.74 16.38
C GLY A 156 9.06 6.98 16.31
N PRO A 157 8.95 7.65 15.16
CA PRO A 157 8.16 8.87 15.08
C PRO A 157 6.64 8.64 15.25
N SER A 158 6.20 7.38 15.38
CA SER A 158 4.86 6.95 15.81
C SER A 158 4.72 6.62 17.31
N ASP A 159 5.83 6.56 18.06
CA ASP A 159 5.86 6.26 19.50
C ASP A 159 5.78 7.52 20.39
N ALA A 160 5.63 8.71 19.78
CA ALA A 160 5.50 10.01 20.45
C ALA A 160 4.14 10.66 20.15
#